data_AF-A0ABD5IZS3-F1
#
_entry.id   AF-A0ABD5IZS3-F1
#
_cell.length_a   1.000
_cell.length_b   1.000
_cell.length_c   1.000
_cell.angle_alpha   90.00
_cell.angle_beta   90.00
_cell.angle_gamma   90.00
#
_symmetry.space_group_name_H-M   'P 1'
#
loop_
_entity.id
_entity.type
_entity.pdbx_description
1 polymer ?
#
loop_
_entity_poly.entity_id
_entity_poly.type
_entity_poly.pdbx_seq_one_letter_code
_entity_poly.pdbx_strand_id
1 'polypeptide(L)'
;MWILYFSIIVFNLIAIMMKKKLMRIEYYSCILFALFTSEIVDRFAEKYDLYGFFYPFMIEAKTLLVLFGIYPAASMLIINWYPYDGTWKKKSLYLLGWSIFSTFYEWLAVRVGFLYHHHWNLWYSAISYPFLYGMLLLQVSFFRRLSKADMISPKS
;
A
#
# COMPACT_ATOMS: atom_id res chain seq x y z
N MET A 1 7.44 -16.76 -9.13
CA MET A 1 7.17 -17.15 -7.72
C MET A 1 8.31 -16.82 -6.76
N TRP A 2 9.57 -17.20 -7.03
CA TRP A 2 10.70 -16.86 -6.14
C TRP A 2 10.85 -15.36 -5.84
N ILE A 3 10.62 -14.51 -6.84
CA ILE A 3 10.66 -13.04 -6.67
C ILE A 3 9.60 -12.57 -5.66
N LEU A 4 8.38 -13.14 -5.68
CA LEU A 4 7.33 -12.79 -4.71
C LEU A 4 7.77 -13.14 -3.28
N TYR A 5 8.29 -14.35 -3.06
CA TYR A 5 8.77 -14.77 -1.74
C TYR A 5 9.95 -13.91 -1.26
N PHE A 6 10.90 -13.64 -2.16
CA PHE A 6 12.03 -12.76 -1.87
C PHE A 6 11.56 -11.36 -1.49
N SER A 7 10.61 -10.77 -2.24
CA SER A 7 10.03 -9.47 -1.93
C SER A 7 9.33 -9.48 -0.58
N ILE A 8 8.49 -10.47 -0.28
CA ILE A 8 7.84 -10.59 1.04
C ILE A 8 8.88 -10.57 2.16
N ILE A 9 9.96 -11.36 2.04
CA ILE A 9 11.03 -11.38 3.04
C ILE A 9 11.68 -10.01 3.18
N VAL A 10 12.09 -9.39 2.06
CA VAL A 10 12.78 -8.09 2.07
C VAL A 10 11.90 -6.99 2.66
N PHE A 11 10.65 -6.85 2.19
CA PHE A 11 9.74 -5.82 2.68
C PHE A 11 9.48 -5.97 4.19
N ASN A 12 9.22 -7.20 4.66
CA ASN A 12 8.96 -7.44 6.08
C ASN A 12 10.22 -7.24 6.94
N LEU A 13 11.40 -7.68 6.49
CA LEU A 13 12.66 -7.43 7.21
C LEU A 13 12.92 -5.93 7.36
N ILE A 14 12.81 -5.16 6.28
CA ILE A 14 12.98 -3.70 6.33
C ILE A 14 11.91 -3.10 7.25
N ALA A 15 10.66 -3.53 7.15
CA ALA A 15 9.59 -3.05 8.01
C ALA A 15 9.88 -3.36 9.49
N ILE A 16 10.40 -4.53 9.85
CA ILE A 16 10.73 -4.88 11.24
C ILE A 16 11.94 -4.08 11.74
N MET A 17 12.98 -3.95 10.92
CA MET A 17 14.27 -3.36 11.30
C MET A 17 14.28 -1.83 11.28
N MET A 18 13.39 -1.19 10.52
CA MET A 18 13.38 0.27 10.44
C MET A 18 13.07 0.93 11.79
N LYS A 19 13.74 2.05 12.08
CA LYS A 19 13.39 2.89 13.22
C LYS A 19 11.97 3.44 13.03
N LYS A 20 11.04 2.97 13.87
CA LYS A 20 9.63 3.38 13.84
C LYS A 20 9.50 4.82 14.33
N LYS A 21 8.88 5.69 13.52
CA LYS A 21 8.62 7.11 13.83
C LYS A 21 7.19 7.37 14.29
N LEU A 22 6.25 6.48 13.96
CA LEU A 22 4.85 6.55 14.36
C LEU A 22 4.53 5.64 15.57
N MET A 23 3.41 5.91 16.23
CA MET A 23 2.84 5.04 17.25
C MET A 23 2.34 3.72 16.64
N ARG A 24 2.35 2.64 17.43
CA ARG A 24 1.91 1.31 16.99
C ARG A 24 0.47 1.32 16.45
N ILE A 25 -0.42 2.06 17.09
CA ILE A 25 -1.82 2.16 16.68
C ILE A 25 -2.01 2.87 15.33
N GLU A 26 -1.13 3.80 14.98
CA GLU A 26 -1.18 4.48 13.68
C GLU A 26 -0.83 3.50 12.55
N TYR A 27 0.17 2.65 12.76
CA TYR A 27 0.47 1.58 11.81
C TYR A 27 -0.70 0.60 11.68
N TYR A 28 -1.23 0.13 12.80
CA TYR A 28 -2.34 -0.82 12.81
C TYR A 28 -3.55 -0.30 12.04
N SER A 29 -4.00 0.92 12.36
CA SER A 29 -5.12 1.58 11.68
C SER A 29 -4.86 1.77 10.19
N CYS A 30 -3.65 2.21 9.83
CA CYS A 30 -3.30 2.44 8.43
C CYS A 30 -3.19 1.13 7.62
N ILE A 31 -2.62 0.06 8.21
CA ILE A 31 -2.53 -1.26 7.57
C ILE A 31 -3.93 -1.82 7.34
N LEU A 32 -4.82 -1.78 8.34
CA LEU A 32 -6.18 -2.26 8.17
C LEU A 32 -6.94 -1.46 7.10
N PHE A 33 -6.79 -0.14 7.09
CA PHE A 33 -7.37 0.70 6.05
C PHE A 33 -6.83 0.36 4.65
N ALA A 34 -5.52 0.12 4.54
CA ALA A 34 -4.87 -0.26 3.28
C ALA A 34 -5.41 -1.60 2.77
N LEU A 35 -5.45 -2.62 3.64
CA LEU A 35 -5.96 -3.96 3.32
C LEU A 35 -7.43 -3.92 2.91
N PHE A 36 -8.25 -3.16 3.63
CA PHE A 36 -9.67 -3.05 3.31
C PHE A 36 -9.89 -2.34 1.97
N THR A 37 -9.15 -1.25 1.74
CA THR A 37 -9.25 -0.50 0.48
C THR A 37 -8.75 -1.31 -0.70
N SER A 38 -7.64 -2.05 -0.54
CA SER A 38 -7.15 -2.94 -1.59
C SER A 38 -8.15 -4.02 -1.96
N GLU A 39 -8.74 -4.69 -0.97
CA GLU A 39 -9.76 -5.72 -1.21
C GLU A 39 -10.97 -5.17 -1.97
N ILE A 40 -11.39 -3.93 -1.68
CA ILE A 40 -12.47 -3.29 -2.43
C ILE A 40 -12.04 -3.03 -3.88
N VAL A 41 -10.89 -2.38 -4.05
CA VAL A 41 -10.38 -1.99 -5.39
C VAL A 41 -10.15 -3.21 -6.25
N ASP A 42 -9.52 -4.25 -5.71
CA ASP A 42 -9.19 -5.48 -6.43
C ASP A 42 -10.46 -6.22 -6.87
N ARG A 43 -11.52 -6.26 -6.05
CA ARG A 43 -12.83 -6.82 -6.45
C ARG A 43 -13.49 -6.06 -7.59
N PHE A 44 -13.39 -4.73 -7.59
CA PHE A 44 -13.90 -3.93 -8.70
C PHE A 44 -13.02 -4.11 -9.95
N ALA A 45 -11.71 -4.20 -9.78
CA ALA A 45 -10.77 -4.46 -10.88
C ALA A 45 -11.07 -5.80 -11.56
N GLU A 46 -11.30 -6.87 -10.80
CA GLU A 46 -11.75 -8.16 -11.34
C GLU A 46 -13.12 -8.07 -12.02
N LYS A 47 -14.10 -7.41 -11.38
CA LYS A 47 -15.45 -7.24 -11.94
C LYS A 47 -15.43 -6.57 -13.32
N TYR A 48 -14.52 -5.63 -13.53
CA TYR A 48 -14.37 -4.89 -14.78
C TYR A 48 -13.24 -5.42 -15.68
N ASP A 49 -12.69 -6.60 -15.37
CA ASP A 49 -11.61 -7.25 -16.12
C ASP A 49 -10.41 -6.32 -16.39
N LEU A 50 -10.01 -5.55 -15.37
CA LEU A 50 -8.91 -4.59 -15.46
C LEU A 50 -7.57 -5.30 -15.25
N TYR A 51 -7.35 -5.78 -14.03
CA TYR A 51 -6.17 -6.53 -13.60
C TYR A 51 -6.56 -7.54 -12.51
N GLY A 52 -5.70 -8.53 -12.28
CA GLY A 52 -5.86 -9.47 -11.18
C GLY A 52 -4.59 -10.26 -10.87
N PHE A 53 -4.63 -11.07 -9.82
CA PHE A 53 -3.50 -11.87 -9.35
C PHE A 53 -3.71 -13.36 -9.65
N PHE A 54 -2.64 -14.03 -10.09
CA PHE A 54 -2.58 -15.46 -10.41
C PHE A 54 -3.57 -15.94 -11.49
N TYR A 55 -4.83 -16.16 -11.14
CA TYR A 55 -5.86 -16.67 -12.03
C TYR A 55 -7.15 -15.86 -11.91
N PRO A 56 -7.79 -15.49 -13.04
CA PRO A 56 -9.08 -14.82 -13.02
C PRO A 56 -10.16 -15.65 -12.33
N PHE A 57 -10.99 -15.00 -11.51
CA PHE A 57 -12.24 -15.54 -10.98
C PHE A 57 -12.11 -16.69 -9.96
N MET A 58 -10.94 -16.88 -9.34
CA MET A 58 -10.76 -17.79 -8.21
C MET A 58 -10.00 -17.12 -7.05
N ILE A 59 -10.58 -17.15 -5.85
CA ILE A 59 -9.87 -16.73 -4.62
C ILE A 59 -8.86 -17.82 -4.28
N GLU A 60 -7.67 -17.75 -4.86
CA GLU A 60 -6.55 -18.61 -4.47
C GLU A 60 -5.96 -18.13 -3.16
N ALA A 61 -5.68 -19.05 -2.22
CA ALA A 61 -4.93 -18.74 -0.99
C ALA A 61 -3.57 -18.05 -1.25
N LYS A 62 -3.05 -18.11 -2.49
CA LYS A 62 -1.82 -17.41 -2.89
C LYS A 62 -2.00 -15.89 -2.98
N THR A 63 -3.19 -15.36 -3.25
CA THR A 63 -3.45 -13.91 -3.24
C THR A 63 -3.23 -13.33 -1.84
N LEU A 64 -3.49 -14.14 -0.80
CA LEU A 64 -3.20 -13.79 0.60
C LEU A 64 -1.71 -13.54 0.85
N LEU A 65 -0.81 -14.11 0.05
CA LEU A 65 0.62 -13.83 0.15
C LEU A 65 0.95 -12.39 -0.28
N VAL A 66 0.27 -11.87 -1.29
CA VAL A 66 0.43 -10.47 -1.70
C VAL A 66 -0.23 -9.57 -0.68
N LEU A 67 -1.49 -9.89 -0.33
CA LEU A 67 -2.30 -9.11 0.59
C LEU A 67 -1.66 -9.00 1.98
N PHE A 68 -1.25 -10.11 2.61
CA PHE A 68 -0.66 -10.06 3.95
C PHE A 68 0.87 -9.98 3.95
N GLY A 69 1.52 -10.48 2.91
CA GLY A 69 2.98 -10.50 2.83
C GLY A 69 3.60 -9.21 2.31
N ILE A 70 2.92 -8.47 1.42
CA ILE A 70 3.47 -7.22 0.86
C ILE A 70 2.76 -5.99 1.43
N TYR A 71 1.43 -5.94 1.38
CA TYR A 71 0.70 -4.68 1.59
C TYR A 71 0.95 -4.09 2.98
N PRO A 72 0.88 -4.84 4.10
CA PRO A 72 1.19 -4.32 5.42
C PRO A 72 2.59 -3.71 5.51
N ALA A 73 3.60 -4.46 5.04
CA ALA A 73 4.98 -4.01 5.08
C ALA A 73 5.19 -2.76 4.23
N ALA A 74 4.69 -2.75 2.99
CA ALA A 74 4.77 -1.60 2.10
C ALA A 74 4.07 -0.37 2.68
N SER A 75 2.85 -0.51 3.22
CA SER A 75 2.13 0.58 3.89
C SER A 75 2.92 1.14 5.07
N MET A 76 3.53 0.28 5.89
CA MET A 76 4.40 0.71 6.98
C MET A 76 5.59 1.53 6.49
N LEU A 77 6.30 1.08 5.44
CA LEU A 77 7.44 1.80 4.88
C LEU A 77 7.02 3.17 4.35
N ILE A 78 5.93 3.21 3.58
CA ILE A 78 5.41 4.43 2.96
C ILE A 78 5.08 5.47 4.01
N ILE A 79 4.33 5.11 5.06
CA ILE A 79 3.95 6.08 6.08
C ILE A 79 5.12 6.42 7.02
N ASN A 80 6.02 5.47 7.32
CA ASN A 80 7.13 5.72 8.24
C ASN A 80 8.21 6.63 7.66
N TRP A 81 8.54 6.46 6.38
CA TRP A 81 9.56 7.27 5.73
C TRP A 81 9.02 8.57 5.12
N TYR A 82 7.70 8.78 5.18
CA TYR A 82 7.11 10.01 4.69
C TYR A 82 7.64 11.24 5.45
N PRO A 83 8.10 12.29 4.74
CA PRO A 83 8.60 13.50 5.38
C PRO A 83 7.45 14.40 5.86
N TYR A 84 6.81 14.05 6.99
CA TYR A 84 5.66 14.79 7.55
C TYR A 84 5.93 16.29 7.77
N ASP A 85 7.13 16.63 8.26
CA ASP A 85 7.55 18.02 8.52
C ASP A 85 8.30 18.66 7.34
N GLY A 86 8.38 17.95 6.21
CA GLY A 86 9.03 18.43 5.00
C GLY A 86 8.20 19.43 4.20
N THR A 87 8.87 20.14 3.27
CA THR A 87 8.21 21.02 2.30
C THR A 87 7.31 20.23 1.36
N TRP A 88 6.31 20.90 0.76
CA TRP A 88 5.44 20.32 -0.26
C TRP A 88 6.24 19.60 -1.36
N LYS A 89 7.32 20.20 -1.85
CA LYS A 89 8.20 19.59 -2.86
C LYS A 89 8.77 18.24 -2.43
N LYS A 90 9.26 18.12 -1.18
CA LYS A 90 9.79 16.85 -0.65
C LYS A 90 8.71 15.78 -0.52
N LYS A 91 7.50 16.19 -0.12
CA LYS A 91 6.33 15.31 0.00
C LYS A 91 5.88 14.78 -1.35
N SER A 92 5.74 15.65 -2.35
CA SER A 92 5.36 15.26 -3.70
C SER A 92 6.42 14.37 -4.35
N LEU A 93 7.71 14.71 -4.23
CA LEU A 93 8.79 13.90 -4.78
C LEU A 93 8.85 12.51 -4.13
N TYR A 94 8.59 12.41 -2.83
CA TYR A 94 8.51 11.13 -2.13
C TYR A 94 7.39 10.25 -2.70
N LEU A 95 6.19 10.80 -2.91
CA LEU A 95 5.07 10.07 -3.49
C LEU A 95 5.35 9.62 -4.93
N LEU A 96 5.96 10.50 -5.74
CA LEU A 96 6.37 10.15 -7.10
C LEU A 96 7.44 9.07 -7.13
N GLY A 97 8.43 9.13 -6.23
CA GLY A 97 9.47 8.11 -6.09
C GLY A 97 8.88 6.74 -5.77
N TRP A 98 7.94 6.68 -4.82
CA TRP A 98 7.21 5.45 -4.53
C TRP A 98 6.34 4.97 -5.69
N SER A 99 5.70 5.89 -6.43
CA SER A 99 4.91 5.53 -7.61
C SER A 99 5.78 4.89 -8.70
N ILE A 100 6.94 5.48 -9.00
CA ILE A 100 7.91 4.93 -9.96
C ILE A 100 8.37 3.55 -9.51
N PHE A 101 8.73 3.40 -8.22
CA PHE A 101 9.16 2.14 -7.65
C PHE A 101 8.06 1.06 -7.76
N SER A 102 6.81 1.38 -7.41
CA SER A 102 5.71 0.40 -7.48
C SER A 102 5.30 0.08 -8.90
N THR A 103 5.33 1.05 -9.82
CA THR A 103 5.10 0.77 -11.26
C THR A 103 6.17 -0.16 -11.81
N PHE A 104 7.43 0.01 -11.41
CA PHE A 104 8.51 -0.91 -11.78
C PHE A 104 8.32 -2.30 -11.17
N TYR A 105 7.94 -2.37 -9.90
CA TYR A 105 7.64 -3.64 -9.23
C TYR A 105 6.46 -4.37 -9.88
N GLU A 106 5.42 -3.65 -10.27
CA GLU A 106 4.27 -4.17 -11.00
C GLU A 106 4.67 -4.70 -12.39
N TRP A 107 5.49 -3.96 -13.13
CA TRP A 107 6.04 -4.45 -14.40
C TRP A 107 6.81 -5.76 -14.21
N LEU A 108 7.61 -5.90 -13.15
CA LEU A 108 8.25 -7.16 -12.79
C LEU A 108 7.22 -8.25 -12.43
N ALA A 109 6.17 -7.91 -11.69
CA ALA A 109 5.11 -8.83 -11.30
C ALA A 109 4.39 -9.44 -12.52
N VAL A 110 4.11 -8.61 -13.53
CA VAL A 110 3.53 -9.03 -14.81
C VAL A 110 4.48 -9.97 -15.55
N ARG A 111 5.78 -9.63 -15.61
CA ARG A 111 6.80 -10.48 -16.27
C ARG A 111 6.98 -11.84 -15.59
N VAL A 112 6.85 -11.90 -14.27
CA VAL A 112 6.98 -13.13 -13.47
C VAL A 112 5.69 -13.94 -13.46
N GLY A 113 4.58 -13.36 -13.93
CA GLY A 113 3.31 -14.06 -14.15
C GLY A 113 2.46 -14.27 -12.90
N PHE A 114 2.66 -13.49 -11.84
CA PHE A 114 1.74 -13.50 -10.69
C PHE A 114 0.73 -12.35 -10.68
N LEU A 115 0.94 -11.34 -11.54
CA LEU A 115 -0.01 -10.28 -11.84
C LEU A 115 -0.30 -10.32 -13.35
N TYR A 116 -1.53 -10.08 -13.76
CA TYR A 116 -1.89 -9.96 -15.17
C TYR A 116 -2.77 -8.73 -15.39
N HIS A 117 -2.66 -8.17 -16.59
CA HIS A 117 -3.48 -7.05 -17.05
C HIS A 117 -4.30 -7.47 -18.27
N HIS A 118 -5.59 -7.17 -18.26
CA HIS A 118 -6.47 -7.30 -19.43
C HIS A 118 -6.75 -5.93 -20.03
N HIS A 119 -7.56 -5.12 -19.34
CA HIS A 119 -7.89 -3.75 -19.75
C HIS A 119 -7.16 -2.66 -18.94
N TRP A 120 -6.23 -3.07 -18.09
CA TRP A 120 -5.36 -2.17 -17.34
C TRP A 120 -3.99 -2.00 -17.99
N ASN A 121 -3.38 -0.83 -17.85
CA ASN A 121 -2.02 -0.59 -18.33
C ASN A 121 -1.17 0.01 -17.21
N LEU A 122 0.16 -0.08 -17.35
CA LEU A 122 1.11 0.42 -16.35
C LEU A 122 1.01 1.94 -16.14
N TRP A 123 0.51 2.69 -17.13
CA TRP A 123 0.32 4.13 -17.01
C TRP A 123 -0.82 4.48 -16.06
N TYR A 124 -1.93 3.73 -16.11
CA TYR A 124 -3.01 3.88 -15.14
C TYR A 124 -2.49 3.60 -13.73
N SER A 125 -1.68 2.54 -13.54
CA SER A 125 -1.04 2.28 -12.25
C SER A 125 -0.15 3.43 -11.78
N ALA A 126 0.73 3.93 -12.65
CA ALA A 126 1.65 5.03 -12.32
C ALA A 126 0.92 6.30 -11.86
N ILE A 127 -0.27 6.56 -12.39
CA ILE A 127 -1.13 7.69 -12.00
C ILE A 127 -1.94 7.37 -10.74
N SER A 128 -2.38 6.13 -10.56
CA SER A 128 -3.14 5.67 -9.40
C SER A 128 -2.29 5.61 -8.13
N TYR A 129 -1.02 5.21 -8.21
CA TYR A 129 -0.15 5.04 -7.03
C TYR A 129 0.02 6.31 -6.18
N PRO A 130 0.33 7.50 -6.73
CA PRO A 130 0.39 8.73 -5.95
C PRO A 130 -0.91 9.02 -5.21
N PHE A 131 -2.06 8.72 -5.83
CA PHE A 131 -3.37 8.90 -5.21
C PHE A 131 -3.58 7.91 -4.05
N LEU A 132 -3.27 6.62 -4.26
CA LEU A 132 -3.36 5.59 -3.22
C LEU A 132 -2.49 5.91 -2.00
N TYR A 133 -1.24 6.32 -2.23
CA TYR A 133 -0.36 6.72 -1.13
C TYR A 133 -0.81 8.01 -0.45
N GLY A 134 -1.34 8.95 -1.23
CA GLY A 134 -2.01 10.13 -0.70
C GLY A 134 -3.14 9.76 0.26
N MET A 135 -3.99 8.80 -0.11
CA MET A 135 -5.06 8.28 0.75
C MET A 135 -4.52 7.66 2.04
N LEU A 136 -3.45 6.85 2.00
CA LEU A 136 -2.82 6.28 3.20
C LEU A 136 -2.34 7.38 4.16
N LEU A 137 -1.71 8.42 3.62
CA LEU A 137 -1.20 9.55 4.43
C LEU A 137 -2.32 10.42 4.99
N LEU A 138 -3.39 10.61 4.21
CA LEU A 138 -4.61 11.26 4.68
C LEU A 138 -5.23 10.46 5.81
N GLN A 139 -5.25 9.13 5.72
CA GLN A 139 -5.76 8.28 6.80
C GLN A 139 -4.97 8.43 8.09
N VAL A 140 -3.63 8.44 8.04
CA VAL A 140 -2.80 8.71 9.23
C VAL A 140 -3.12 10.09 9.81
N SER A 141 -3.25 11.11 8.95
CA SER A 141 -3.57 12.47 9.38
C SER A 141 -4.96 12.58 9.99
N PHE A 142 -5.94 11.86 9.43
CA PHE A 142 -7.31 11.77 9.94
C PHE A 142 -7.35 11.07 11.29
N PHE A 143 -6.69 9.92 11.43
CA PHE A 143 -6.58 9.20 12.69
C PHE A 143 -5.98 10.08 13.80
N ARG A 144 -4.89 10.80 13.52
CA ARG A 144 -4.29 11.76 14.47
C ARG A 144 -5.26 12.86 14.90
N ARG A 145 -6.11 13.34 13.99
CA ARG A 145 -7.13 14.38 14.31
C ARG A 145 -8.21 13.82 15.22
N LEU A 146 -8.71 12.62 14.94
CA LEU A 146 -9.70 11.94 15.78
C LEU A 146 -9.16 11.69 17.19
N SER A 147 -7.97 11.10 17.31
CA SER A 147 -7.38 10.82 18.62
C SER A 147 -7.14 12.08 19.45
N LYS A 148 -6.80 13.21 18.81
CA LYS A 148 -6.68 14.50 19.50
C LYS A 148 -8.04 15.03 19.97
N ALA A 149 -9.08 14.92 19.15
CA ALA A 149 -10.43 15.35 19.52
C ALA A 149 -10.96 14.56 20.72
N ASP A 150 -10.74 13.24 20.74
CA ASP A 150 -11.12 12.37 21.85
C ASP A 150 -10.37 12.69 23.16
N MET A 151 -9.12 13.18 23.07
CA MET A 151 -8.36 13.64 24.24
C MET A 151 -8.87 15.00 24.79
N ILE A 152 -9.45 15.86 23.95
CA ILE A 152 -9.95 17.19 24.34
C ILE A 152 -11.38 17.11 24.87
N SER A 153 -12.17 16.14 24.41
CA SER A 153 -13.49 15.80 24.97
C SER A 153 -13.41 14.44 25.65
N PRO A 154 -12.85 14.34 26.86
CA PRO A 154 -12.91 13.10 27.61
C PRO A 154 -14.38 12.74 27.78
N LYS A 155 -14.78 11.59 27.22
CA LYS A 155 -16.11 11.03 27.47
C LYS A 155 -16.24 10.86 28.99
N SER A 156 -17.30 11.46 29.52
CA SER A 156 -17.73 11.46 30.92
C SER A 156 -17.74 10.07 31.54
#